data_AF-A0A8X8B2J1-F1
#
_entry.id   AF-A0A8X8B2J1-F1
#
_cell.length_a   1.000
_cell.length_b   1.000
_cell.length_c   1.000
_cell.angle_alpha   90.00
_cell.angle_beta   90.00
_cell.angle_gamma   90.00
#
_symmetry.space_group_name_H-M   'P 1'
#
loop_
_entity.id
_entity.type
_entity.pdbx_description
1 polymer ?
#
loop_
_entity_poly.entity_id
_entity_poly.type
_entity_poly.pdbx_seq_one_letter_code
_entity_poly.pdbx_strand_id
1 'polypeptide(L)'
;MASTVSTNARLTNPPPHLLSTPPTSVANLRLPSARSKSNLFSAEFSSLQIRTVPAPVVFSDQLRRQSMKPSNVYVSGFRLHGNGDGKSKLAKNPSLICAPVMADSVDEMVIETSKAQDLGADLVEIRLDSLKEFNPLEDLKIIIQKSPLPTLFTYRPKWEGGQYEGDEKERLDALRLAMELGADYIDVELQVAEEFIKSIKEKKPENFRAIVSSHNYQSTPSVEDLNDLALRIQQSGADIVKIATTAVDITDVSRMFHITSNAQVPTIGLVMGERGLMSRILCSKFGGYLTFGTLESGKVSAPGQPTIKELLDLYNFRRIGPDTKVYGIIGKPVSHSKSPIVHNQAFKSVDFNGVYVHLLVDDLASFLKTYSSSDFAGFSCTIPHKEDALKCCDEVDPLAKSIGAVSTMLRRQSDGKLLGYNMDCIGSISAIEGGLRSSSNPSSVPSSSSSPLAGKTVVVIGAGGAGKALAYGAKEKGAKVVIANRTYERAVELAEAIGGRALSLTDLDNFHPEDGIVLANTTSMGMQPNVDETPISKDALKHYSLVFDAVYTPRITRLLREAEECGAITVSGSEMFVRQAYEQFEIFTGLPAPKELYWQIMSKY
;
A
#
# COMPACT_ATOMS: atom_id res chain seq x y z
N MET A 1 70.28 17.60 2.46
CA MET A 1 68.88 17.49 2.04
C MET A 1 68.12 16.88 3.23
N ALA A 2 67.72 17.64 4.26
CA ALA A 2 66.37 18.20 4.51
C ALA A 2 65.24 17.34 3.89
N SER A 3 64.20 16.83 4.57
CA SER A 3 63.56 17.03 5.90
C SER A 3 62.61 15.81 6.13
N THR A 4 62.64 14.99 7.20
CA THR A 4 62.05 15.11 8.56
C THR A 4 60.59 15.63 8.73
N VAL A 5 59.79 14.80 9.45
CA VAL A 5 58.66 15.14 10.38
C VAL A 5 57.30 15.41 9.68
N SER A 6 56.11 14.96 10.12
CA SER A 6 55.57 14.70 11.46
C SER A 6 54.30 13.82 11.45
N THR A 7 54.19 12.95 12.45
CA THR A 7 52.96 12.39 13.03
C THR A 7 52.42 13.32 14.13
N ASN A 8 51.09 13.49 14.25
CA ASN A 8 50.40 13.89 15.50
C ASN A 8 48.97 13.31 15.48
N ALA A 9 48.64 12.33 16.34
CA ALA A 9 48.11 12.47 17.71
C ALA A 9 46.64 12.95 17.72
N ARG A 10 45.67 12.03 17.74
CA ARG A 10 44.89 11.61 18.92
C ARG A 10 44.38 12.79 19.77
N LEU A 11 43.10 13.12 19.58
CA LEU A 11 42.29 13.79 20.59
C LEU A 11 41.07 12.93 20.91
N THR A 12 40.78 12.92 22.20
CA THR A 12 39.95 12.02 22.99
C THR A 12 38.47 12.42 22.95
N ASN A 13 37.58 11.42 22.83
CA ASN A 13 36.15 11.56 23.07
C ASN A 13 35.86 11.76 24.57
N PRO A 14 34.93 12.66 24.96
CA PRO A 14 34.38 12.68 26.31
C PRO A 14 33.23 11.65 26.49
N PRO A 15 32.97 11.18 27.73
CA PRO A 15 32.06 10.06 28.01
C PRO A 15 30.59 10.49 28.10
N PRO A 16 29.64 9.54 27.99
CA PRO A 16 28.21 9.83 28.11
C PRO A 16 27.80 10.03 29.58
N HIS A 17 27.04 11.09 29.82
CA HIS A 17 26.42 11.39 31.11
C HIS A 17 25.33 10.38 31.47
N LEU A 18 25.51 9.72 32.61
CA LEU A 18 24.50 9.00 33.38
C LEU A 18 23.43 9.99 33.87
N LEU A 19 22.18 9.79 33.44
CA LEU A 19 21.02 10.39 34.09
C LEU A 19 20.24 9.31 34.85
N SER A 20 20.24 9.52 36.15
CA SER A 20 19.56 8.79 37.21
C SER A 20 18.05 8.75 37.05
N THR A 21 17.49 7.55 37.19
CA THR A 21 16.07 7.27 37.43
C THR A 21 15.62 7.77 38.82
N PRO A 22 14.44 8.39 38.97
CA PRO A 22 13.80 8.54 40.27
C PRO A 22 12.89 7.35 40.60
N PRO A 23 12.66 7.04 41.90
CA PRO A 23 11.92 5.86 42.32
C PRO A 23 10.41 6.12 42.29
N THR A 24 9.64 5.17 41.75
CA THR A 24 8.18 5.13 41.94
C THR A 24 7.87 4.24 43.13
N SER A 25 7.17 4.82 44.11
CA SER A 25 6.72 4.15 45.32
C SER A 25 5.56 3.21 45.01
N VAL A 26 5.67 2.00 45.54
CA VAL A 26 4.61 0.99 45.59
C VAL A 26 3.78 1.26 46.83
N ALA A 27 2.50 1.63 46.67
CA ALA A 27 1.52 1.62 47.75
C ALA A 27 0.57 0.43 47.56
N ASN A 28 0.72 -0.53 48.47
CA ASN A 28 -0.19 -1.64 48.70
C ASN A 28 -1.59 -1.15 49.08
N LEU A 29 -2.63 -1.74 48.49
CA LEU A 29 -3.94 -1.89 49.13
C LEU A 29 -4.46 -3.31 48.85
N ARG A 30 -4.38 -4.14 49.91
CA ARG A 30 -4.96 -5.47 50.00
C ARG A 30 -6.46 -5.35 50.35
N LEU A 31 -7.30 -6.01 49.53
CA LEU A 31 -8.37 -6.99 49.86
C LEU A 31 -9.54 -6.54 50.78
N PRO A 32 -10.77 -7.11 50.64
CA PRO A 32 -10.98 -8.55 50.49
C PRO A 32 -12.08 -9.08 49.57
N SER A 33 -11.90 -10.38 49.33
CA SER A 33 -12.74 -11.39 48.73
C SER A 33 -14.13 -11.57 49.37
N ALA A 34 -15.12 -11.92 48.54
CA ALA A 34 -16.18 -12.84 48.92
C ALA A 34 -16.63 -13.70 47.72
N ARG A 35 -16.50 -15.02 47.86
CA ARG A 35 -17.16 -16.04 47.03
C ARG A 35 -18.60 -16.20 47.52
N SER A 36 -19.54 -16.48 46.61
CA SER A 36 -20.22 -17.80 46.47
C SER A 36 -21.69 -17.71 46.00
N LYS A 37 -22.04 -18.68 45.13
CA LYS A 37 -23.35 -19.34 44.89
C LYS A 37 -24.47 -18.50 44.25
N SER A 38 -24.84 -18.72 42.98
CA SER A 38 -25.66 -19.81 42.41
C SER A 38 -27.10 -19.87 42.93
N ASN A 39 -28.09 -19.45 42.12
CA ASN A 39 -29.19 -20.30 41.59
C ASN A 39 -30.36 -19.50 40.99
N LEU A 40 -30.79 -19.97 39.80
CA LEU A 40 -32.16 -20.21 39.29
C LEU A 40 -33.22 -19.09 39.30
N PHE A 41 -33.82 -18.84 38.13
CA PHE A 41 -35.27 -18.86 37.77
C PHE A 41 -35.44 -18.18 36.38
N SER A 42 -35.49 -18.93 35.28
CA SER A 42 -36.68 -19.24 34.46
C SER A 42 -37.72 -18.12 34.24
N ALA A 43 -37.83 -17.73 32.95
CA ALA A 43 -39.02 -17.43 32.14
C ALA A 43 -40.21 -16.65 32.76
N GLU A 44 -40.63 -15.56 32.10
CA GLU A 44 -41.86 -15.56 31.29
C GLU A 44 -42.03 -14.30 30.43
N PHE A 45 -42.65 -14.51 29.28
CA PHE A 45 -43.13 -13.54 28.30
C PHE A 45 -44.41 -12.87 28.81
N SER A 46 -44.58 -11.55 28.60
CA SER A 46 -45.87 -11.00 28.18
C SER A 46 -45.74 -9.62 27.54
N SER A 47 -46.21 -9.55 26.30
CA SER A 47 -46.80 -8.42 25.58
C SER A 47 -47.33 -7.24 26.41
N LEU A 48 -47.16 -5.99 25.94
CA LEU A 48 -48.25 -5.15 25.46
C LEU A 48 -47.79 -3.78 24.88
N GLN A 49 -48.36 -3.48 23.72
CA GLN A 49 -48.88 -2.18 23.23
C GLN A 49 -47.96 -1.00 22.88
N ILE A 50 -47.79 -0.90 21.55
CA ILE A 50 -47.90 0.27 20.68
C ILE A 50 -48.70 1.44 21.28
N ARG A 51 -48.10 2.63 21.28
CA ARG A 51 -48.79 3.93 21.25
C ARG A 51 -48.23 4.79 20.12
N THR A 52 -49.07 5.03 19.12
CA THR A 52 -48.99 6.13 18.14
C THR A 52 -49.35 7.46 18.83
N VAL A 53 -48.76 8.60 18.41
CA VAL A 53 -49.37 9.77 17.70
C VAL A 53 -48.57 11.04 18.16
N PRO A 54 -48.44 12.20 17.47
CA PRO A 54 -48.57 12.58 16.04
C PRO A 54 -47.33 13.31 15.45
N ALA A 55 -47.21 13.35 14.12
CA ALA A 55 -46.71 14.53 13.37
C ALA A 55 -47.96 15.28 12.86
N PRO A 56 -48.01 16.63 12.74
CA PRO A 56 -47.17 17.36 11.76
C PRO A 56 -46.84 18.83 12.11
N VAL A 57 -45.71 19.36 11.60
CA VAL A 57 -45.63 20.78 11.18
C VAL A 57 -44.77 20.86 9.93
N VAL A 58 -45.42 21.16 8.80
CA VAL A 58 -44.81 21.52 7.52
C VAL A 58 -44.63 23.03 7.53
N PHE A 59 -43.38 23.51 7.52
CA PHE A 59 -43.09 24.88 7.09
C PHE A 59 -42.67 24.84 5.62
N SER A 60 -43.54 25.37 4.78
CA SER A 60 -43.25 25.76 3.41
C SER A 60 -42.43 27.05 3.44
N ASP A 61 -41.22 27.02 2.89
CA ASP A 61 -40.50 28.25 2.52
C ASP A 61 -40.11 28.17 1.04
N GLN A 62 -41.15 28.28 0.20
CA GLN A 62 -40.99 28.83 -1.15
C GLN A 62 -40.87 30.35 -0.98
N LEU A 63 -39.66 30.90 -1.11
CA LEU A 63 -39.36 32.22 -1.70
C LEU A 63 -37.89 32.60 -1.48
N ARG A 64 -36.99 32.03 -2.29
CA ARG A 64 -35.76 32.68 -2.80
C ARG A 64 -35.08 31.72 -3.79
N ARG A 65 -35.66 31.62 -4.98
CA ARG A 65 -34.98 31.11 -6.18
C ARG A 65 -35.06 32.19 -7.25
N GLN A 66 -34.09 33.09 -7.27
CA GLN A 66 -33.76 33.83 -8.48
C GLN A 66 -32.25 33.77 -8.72
N SER A 67 -31.94 33.32 -9.93
CA SER A 67 -30.70 33.38 -10.70
C SER A 67 -29.40 32.87 -10.08
N MET A 68 -29.04 31.64 -10.45
CA MET A 68 -27.74 31.34 -11.05
C MET A 68 -27.86 30.01 -11.82
N LYS A 69 -27.74 30.07 -13.15
CA LYS A 69 -27.63 28.87 -13.99
C LYS A 69 -26.15 28.46 -14.03
N PRO A 70 -25.77 27.22 -13.69
CA PRO A 70 -24.43 26.71 -14.00
C PRO A 70 -24.39 26.31 -15.48
N SER A 71 -23.46 26.88 -16.22
CA SER A 71 -23.04 26.41 -17.54
C SER A 71 -22.32 25.06 -17.37
N ASN A 72 -23.01 23.98 -17.71
CA ASN A 72 -22.41 22.65 -17.80
C ASN A 72 -21.63 22.53 -19.11
N VAL A 73 -20.32 22.30 -19.02
CA VAL A 73 -19.56 21.70 -20.11
C VAL A 73 -19.70 20.19 -19.96
N TYR A 74 -20.64 19.60 -20.70
CA TYR A 74 -20.68 18.17 -20.98
C TYR A 74 -19.90 17.92 -22.26
N VAL A 75 -18.85 17.08 -22.21
CA VAL A 75 -18.33 16.42 -23.41
C VAL A 75 -19.04 15.07 -23.56
N SER A 76 -19.67 14.89 -24.72
CA SER A 76 -20.52 13.78 -25.19
C SER A 76 -20.52 12.47 -24.38
N GLY A 77 -21.64 12.19 -23.72
CA GLY A 77 -21.92 10.90 -23.08
C GLY A 77 -22.69 9.94 -23.98
N PHE A 78 -22.26 8.68 -24.01
CA PHE A 78 -23.11 7.55 -24.34
C PHE A 78 -24.17 7.38 -23.23
N ARG A 79 -25.46 7.38 -23.58
CA ARG A 79 -26.56 7.03 -22.66
C ARG A 79 -26.77 5.51 -22.65
N LEU A 80 -26.71 4.90 -21.48
CA LEU A 80 -27.39 3.62 -21.22
C LEU A 80 -28.65 3.92 -20.38
N HIS A 81 -29.81 3.44 -20.85
CA HIS A 81 -31.10 3.58 -20.17
C HIS A 81 -31.25 2.51 -19.08
N GLY A 82 -31.69 2.91 -17.89
CA GLY A 82 -32.19 2.02 -16.85
C GLY A 82 -33.10 2.79 -15.88
N ASN A 83 -34.36 2.36 -15.78
CA ASN A 83 -35.38 2.92 -14.88
C ASN A 83 -35.14 2.49 -13.42
N GLY A 84 -35.32 3.42 -12.47
CA GLY A 84 -35.46 3.12 -11.04
C GLY A 84 -35.06 4.29 -10.14
N ASP A 85 -35.98 4.73 -9.27
CA ASP A 85 -35.82 5.85 -8.33
C ASP A 85 -34.51 5.82 -7.50
N GLY A 86 -33.78 6.93 -7.51
CA GLY A 86 -32.65 7.16 -6.60
C GLY A 86 -31.74 8.28 -7.07
N LYS A 87 -31.67 9.38 -6.28
CA LYS A 87 -30.77 10.55 -6.41
C LYS A 87 -29.65 10.37 -7.44
N SER A 88 -29.70 11.12 -8.54
CA SER A 88 -28.63 11.14 -9.55
C SER A 88 -27.30 11.53 -8.90
N LYS A 89 -26.44 10.56 -8.59
CA LYS A 89 -25.02 10.84 -8.37
C LYS A 89 -24.51 11.38 -9.69
N LEU A 90 -24.08 12.64 -9.73
CA LEU A 90 -23.36 13.18 -10.87
C LEU A 90 -22.18 12.23 -11.12
N ALA A 91 -22.14 11.58 -12.27
CA ALA A 91 -20.96 10.81 -12.67
C ALA A 91 -19.81 11.80 -12.81
N LYS A 92 -18.94 11.86 -11.81
CA LYS A 92 -17.72 12.68 -11.86
C LYS A 92 -16.78 12.06 -12.88
N ASN A 93 -16.08 12.89 -13.64
CA ASN A 93 -15.04 12.42 -14.56
C ASN A 93 -13.98 11.61 -13.80
N PRO A 94 -13.35 10.61 -14.44
CA PRO A 94 -12.18 9.93 -13.87
C PRO A 94 -11.10 10.93 -13.47
N SER A 95 -10.28 10.54 -12.49
CA SER A 95 -9.21 11.39 -11.99
C SER A 95 -8.14 11.62 -13.07
N LEU A 96 -7.59 12.83 -13.12
CA LEU A 96 -6.47 13.18 -14.00
C LEU A 96 -5.12 12.77 -13.37
N ILE A 97 -4.12 12.48 -14.20
CA ILE A 97 -2.72 12.31 -13.78
C ILE A 97 -1.94 13.57 -14.13
N CYS A 98 -1.50 14.30 -13.11
CA CYS A 98 -0.62 15.46 -13.26
C CYS A 98 0.84 15.09 -13.01
N ALA A 99 1.73 15.49 -13.92
CA ALA A 99 3.17 15.30 -13.77
C ALA A 99 3.82 16.55 -13.15
N PRO A 100 4.48 16.45 -11.97
CA PRO A 100 5.29 17.53 -11.45
C PRO A 100 6.53 17.75 -12.34
N VAL A 101 6.75 19.00 -12.76
CA VAL A 101 7.90 19.47 -13.53
C VAL A 101 8.71 20.39 -12.62
N MET A 102 9.95 20.00 -12.34
CA MET A 102 10.79 20.57 -11.28
C MET A 102 12.24 20.81 -11.72
N ALA A 103 12.52 20.72 -13.02
CA ALA A 103 13.82 21.11 -13.54
C ALA A 103 14.16 22.56 -13.15
N ASP A 104 15.45 22.85 -13.02
CA ASP A 104 15.91 24.14 -12.50
C ASP A 104 16.08 25.23 -13.58
N SER A 105 15.78 24.89 -14.83
CA SER A 105 15.79 25.78 -15.99
C SER A 105 14.59 25.54 -16.92
N VAL A 106 14.19 26.58 -17.65
CA VAL A 106 13.02 26.55 -18.54
C VAL A 106 13.18 25.56 -19.69
N ASP A 107 14.37 25.48 -20.29
CA ASP A 107 14.63 24.55 -21.39
C ASP A 107 14.46 23.09 -20.94
N GLU A 108 14.95 22.75 -19.75
CA GLU A 108 14.75 21.43 -19.16
C GLU A 108 13.29 21.20 -18.76
N MET A 109 12.58 22.21 -18.23
CA MET A 109 11.15 22.09 -17.94
C MET A 109 10.35 21.76 -19.20
N VAL A 110 10.64 22.40 -20.34
CA VAL A 110 10.00 22.09 -21.62
C VAL A 110 10.24 20.63 -22.03
N ILE A 111 11.46 20.12 -21.86
CA ILE A 111 11.79 18.70 -22.11
C ILE A 111 10.97 17.79 -21.18
N GLU A 112 10.86 18.15 -19.90
CA GLU A 112 10.05 17.42 -18.92
C GLU A 112 8.55 17.42 -19.27
N THR A 113 8.01 18.50 -19.84
CA THR A 113 6.61 18.53 -20.31
C THR A 113 6.35 17.57 -21.47
N SER A 114 7.28 17.45 -22.43
CA SER A 114 7.20 16.47 -23.51
C SER A 114 7.33 15.04 -22.99
N LYS A 115 8.26 14.80 -22.06
CA LYS A 115 8.39 13.50 -21.38
C LYS A 115 7.12 13.12 -20.63
N ALA A 116 6.43 14.08 -20.00
CA ALA A 116 5.15 13.84 -19.34
C ALA A 116 4.07 13.34 -20.32
N GLN A 117 4.00 13.93 -21.52
CA GLN A 117 3.09 13.48 -22.58
C GLN A 117 3.43 12.06 -23.04
N ASP A 118 4.71 11.78 -23.31
CA ASP A 118 5.16 10.45 -23.75
C ASP A 118 4.84 9.36 -22.72
N LEU A 119 4.88 9.71 -21.43
CA LEU A 119 4.52 8.82 -20.32
C LEU A 119 3.00 8.69 -20.11
N GLY A 120 2.17 9.54 -20.72
CA GLY A 120 0.71 9.48 -20.65
C GLY A 120 0.07 10.27 -19.51
N ALA A 121 0.73 11.34 -19.02
CA ALA A 121 0.10 12.31 -18.12
C ALA A 121 -1.00 13.10 -18.85
N ASP A 122 -1.99 13.58 -18.09
CA ASP A 122 -3.08 14.41 -18.62
C ASP A 122 -2.75 15.91 -18.59
N LEU A 123 -1.86 16.32 -17.68
CA LEU A 123 -1.41 17.70 -17.48
C LEU A 123 -0.06 17.74 -16.76
N VAL A 124 0.57 18.91 -16.73
CA VAL A 124 1.84 19.15 -16.03
C VAL A 124 1.70 20.24 -14.97
N GLU A 125 2.28 20.02 -13.79
CA GLU A 125 2.44 21.05 -12.75
C GLU A 125 3.83 21.66 -12.87
N ILE A 126 3.90 22.89 -13.37
CA ILE A 126 5.13 23.68 -13.46
C ILE A 126 5.43 24.28 -12.09
N ARG A 127 6.46 23.76 -11.42
CA ARG A 127 6.95 24.27 -10.13
C ARG A 127 7.92 25.41 -10.35
N LEU A 128 7.37 26.61 -10.52
CA LEU A 128 8.15 27.84 -10.74
C LEU A 128 9.17 28.07 -9.61
N ASP A 129 8.89 27.60 -8.40
CA ASP A 129 9.79 27.72 -7.26
C ASP A 129 11.04 26.83 -7.37
N SER A 130 11.08 25.89 -8.31
CA SER A 130 12.27 25.07 -8.60
C SER A 130 13.25 25.73 -9.58
N LEU A 131 12.85 26.78 -10.30
CA LEU A 131 13.74 27.50 -11.23
C LEU A 131 14.82 28.27 -10.47
N LYS A 132 16.07 28.15 -10.91
CA LYS A 132 17.20 28.94 -10.38
C LYS A 132 17.14 30.40 -10.82
N GLU A 133 16.78 30.61 -12.09
CA GLU A 133 16.59 31.92 -12.69
C GLU A 133 15.20 31.93 -13.33
N PHE A 134 14.45 33.02 -13.11
CA PHE A 134 13.08 33.15 -13.60
C PHE A 134 12.82 34.57 -14.08
N ASN A 135 12.62 34.74 -15.38
CA ASN A 135 12.10 35.94 -16.02
C ASN A 135 10.60 35.71 -16.32
N PRO A 136 9.67 36.24 -15.49
CA PRO A 136 8.28 35.81 -15.52
C PRO A 136 7.61 35.92 -16.90
N LEU A 137 7.80 37.01 -17.63
CA LEU A 137 7.11 37.22 -18.90
C LEU A 137 7.62 36.28 -20.00
N GLU A 138 8.93 36.11 -20.10
CA GLU A 138 9.57 35.31 -21.15
C GLU A 138 9.37 33.82 -20.89
N ASP A 139 9.64 33.39 -19.66
CA ASP A 139 9.67 31.98 -19.29
C ASP A 139 8.28 31.35 -19.28
N LEU A 140 7.29 32.04 -18.70
CA LEU A 140 5.90 31.58 -18.72
C LEU A 140 5.41 31.44 -20.16
N LYS A 141 5.74 32.41 -21.02
CA LYS A 141 5.36 32.38 -22.44
C LYS A 141 6.00 31.20 -23.17
N ILE A 142 7.28 30.93 -22.92
CA ILE A 142 7.98 29.77 -23.50
C ILE A 142 7.31 28.46 -23.07
N ILE A 143 7.05 28.29 -21.77
CA ILE A 143 6.47 27.05 -21.24
C ILE A 143 5.06 26.83 -21.78
N ILE A 144 4.19 27.85 -21.73
CA ILE A 144 2.81 27.75 -22.24
C ILE A 144 2.79 27.43 -23.74
N GLN A 145 3.67 28.06 -24.52
CA GLN A 145 3.70 27.86 -25.98
C GLN A 145 4.28 26.51 -26.39
N LYS A 146 5.23 25.97 -25.62
CA LYS A 146 5.93 24.73 -25.97
C LYS A 146 5.38 23.48 -25.26
N SER A 147 4.66 23.63 -24.15
CA SER A 147 4.07 22.49 -23.45
C SER A 147 3.05 21.79 -24.34
N PRO A 148 3.16 20.47 -24.56
CA PRO A 148 2.20 19.72 -25.35
C PRO A 148 0.98 19.26 -24.54
N LEU A 149 0.96 19.58 -23.23
CA LEU A 149 -0.11 19.26 -22.28
C LEU A 149 -0.66 20.53 -21.61
N PRO A 150 -1.90 20.47 -21.09
CA PRO A 150 -2.43 21.50 -20.20
C PRO A 150 -1.48 21.82 -19.04
N THR A 151 -1.38 23.09 -18.70
CA THR A 151 -0.42 23.61 -17.73
C THR A 151 -1.10 24.04 -16.44
N LEU A 152 -0.55 23.57 -15.33
CA LEU A 152 -0.84 24.04 -13.98
C LEU A 152 0.40 24.76 -13.45
N PHE A 153 0.31 26.06 -13.19
CA PHE A 153 1.42 26.81 -12.61
C PHE A 153 1.28 26.89 -11.09
N THR A 154 2.36 26.51 -10.39
CA THR A 154 2.48 26.56 -8.94
C THR A 154 3.75 27.32 -8.60
N TYR A 155 3.65 28.41 -7.83
CA TYR A 155 4.81 29.17 -7.33
C TYR A 155 4.86 29.10 -5.80
N ARG A 156 5.25 27.92 -5.28
CA ARG A 156 5.06 27.57 -3.87
C ARG A 156 6.07 28.31 -2.97
N PRO A 157 5.62 29.08 -1.97
CA PRO A 157 6.50 29.76 -1.03
C PRO A 157 7.01 28.82 0.06
N LYS A 158 8.15 29.16 0.70
CA LYS A 158 8.73 28.34 1.79
C LYS A 158 7.80 28.10 2.97
N TRP A 159 6.93 29.07 3.30
CA TRP A 159 5.97 28.91 4.40
C TRP A 159 4.90 27.85 4.13
N GLU A 160 4.71 27.44 2.86
CA GLU A 160 3.86 26.33 2.44
C GLU A 160 4.70 25.18 1.85
N GLY A 161 5.95 25.01 2.31
CA GLY A 161 6.82 23.88 1.93
C GLY A 161 7.39 23.92 0.52
N GLY A 162 7.30 25.06 -0.18
CA GLY A 162 7.97 25.30 -1.45
C GLY A 162 9.40 25.83 -1.28
N GLN A 163 9.96 26.34 -2.37
CA GLN A 163 11.31 26.90 -2.40
C GLN A 163 11.35 28.43 -2.56
N TYR A 164 10.24 29.08 -2.94
CA TYR A 164 10.23 30.52 -3.17
C TYR A 164 10.42 31.32 -1.87
N GLU A 165 11.37 32.25 -1.92
CA GLU A 165 11.58 33.33 -0.97
C GLU A 165 11.65 34.64 -1.74
N GLY A 166 10.92 35.65 -1.30
CA GLY A 166 10.86 36.94 -1.99
C GLY A 166 9.63 37.73 -1.59
N ASP A 167 9.32 38.74 -2.40
CA ASP A 167 8.15 39.58 -2.20
C ASP A 167 6.86 38.86 -2.62
N GLU A 168 5.87 38.83 -1.73
CA GLU A 168 4.62 38.10 -1.97
C GLU A 168 3.83 38.68 -3.14
N LYS A 169 3.91 39.98 -3.39
CA LYS A 169 3.21 40.61 -4.51
C LYS A 169 3.85 40.19 -5.83
N GLU A 170 5.17 40.16 -5.93
CA GLU A 170 5.88 39.65 -7.11
C GLU A 170 5.52 38.19 -7.42
N ARG A 171 5.44 37.35 -6.39
CA ARG A 171 5.00 35.94 -6.49
C ARG A 171 3.60 35.82 -7.09
N LEU A 172 2.65 36.59 -6.55
CA LEU A 172 1.26 36.58 -7.00
C LEU A 172 1.12 37.21 -8.40
N ASP A 173 1.91 38.24 -8.72
CA ASP A 173 1.94 38.84 -10.06
C ASP A 173 2.40 37.83 -11.12
N ALA A 174 3.35 36.95 -10.81
CA ALA A 174 3.74 35.86 -11.71
C ALA A 174 2.58 34.86 -11.97
N LEU A 175 1.78 34.52 -10.96
CA LEU A 175 0.60 33.66 -11.14
C LEU A 175 -0.51 34.35 -11.95
N ARG A 176 -0.73 35.66 -11.73
CA ARG A 176 -1.65 36.46 -12.57
C ARG A 176 -1.18 36.48 -14.02
N LEU A 177 0.12 36.69 -14.23
CA LEU A 177 0.71 36.70 -15.56
C LEU A 177 0.57 35.34 -16.26
N ALA A 178 0.74 34.22 -15.55
CA ALA A 178 0.52 32.89 -16.10
C ALA A 178 -0.93 32.72 -16.61
N MET A 179 -1.92 33.17 -15.83
CA MET A 179 -3.32 33.20 -16.26
C MET A 179 -3.52 34.06 -17.51
N GLU A 180 -2.97 35.28 -17.53
CA GLU A 180 -3.09 36.21 -18.67
C GLU A 180 -2.43 35.68 -19.95
N LEU A 181 -1.35 34.91 -19.81
CA LEU A 181 -0.63 34.28 -20.92
C LEU A 181 -1.26 32.97 -21.41
N GLY A 182 -2.31 32.47 -20.74
CA GLY A 182 -3.09 31.33 -21.21
C GLY A 182 -2.85 30.01 -20.49
N ALA A 183 -2.38 30.03 -19.24
CA ALA A 183 -2.38 28.83 -18.40
C ALA A 183 -3.79 28.24 -18.24
N ASP A 184 -3.89 26.91 -18.14
CA ASP A 184 -5.17 26.23 -17.88
C ASP A 184 -5.53 26.31 -16.39
N TYR A 185 -4.51 26.22 -15.53
CA TYR A 185 -4.65 26.27 -14.08
C TYR A 185 -3.53 27.07 -13.42
N ILE A 186 -3.86 27.66 -12.26
CA ILE A 186 -2.88 28.06 -11.25
C ILE A 186 -3.23 27.40 -9.92
N ASP A 187 -2.23 27.21 -9.08
CA ASP A 187 -2.38 26.86 -7.66
C ASP A 187 -2.00 28.08 -6.79
N VAL A 188 -2.93 28.51 -5.94
CA VAL A 188 -2.71 29.55 -4.94
C VAL A 188 -3.03 29.02 -3.53
N GLU A 189 -2.20 29.37 -2.56
CA GLU A 189 -2.33 28.90 -1.19
C GLU A 189 -3.52 29.57 -0.48
N LEU A 190 -4.25 28.81 0.33
CA LEU A 190 -5.44 29.27 1.05
C LEU A 190 -5.23 30.58 1.83
N GLN A 191 -4.05 30.76 2.43
CA GLN A 191 -3.73 31.92 3.25
C GLN A 191 -3.84 33.26 2.50
N VAL A 192 -3.64 33.27 1.18
CA VAL A 192 -3.70 34.47 0.32
C VAL A 192 -4.76 34.39 -0.77
N ALA A 193 -5.54 33.30 -0.79
CA ALA A 193 -6.46 32.97 -1.87
C ALA A 193 -7.60 33.99 -2.02
N GLU A 194 -8.18 34.49 -0.92
CA GLU A 194 -9.31 35.44 -1.00
C GLU A 194 -8.91 36.74 -1.70
N GLU A 195 -7.76 37.31 -1.34
CA GLU A 195 -7.23 38.51 -1.97
C GLU A 195 -6.87 38.25 -3.44
N PHE A 196 -6.19 37.13 -3.72
CA PHE A 196 -5.80 36.77 -5.07
C PHE A 196 -7.01 36.58 -5.99
N ILE A 197 -7.99 35.77 -5.58
CA ILE A 197 -9.19 35.48 -6.39
C ILE A 197 -10.00 36.75 -6.63
N LYS A 198 -10.14 37.61 -5.62
CA LYS A 198 -10.79 38.92 -5.78
C LYS A 198 -10.07 39.77 -6.83
N SER A 199 -8.74 39.72 -6.90
CA SER A 199 -7.95 40.48 -7.87
C SER A 199 -8.10 40.03 -9.34
N ILE A 200 -8.50 38.78 -9.57
CA ILE A 200 -8.65 38.20 -10.92
C ILE A 200 -10.11 37.96 -11.35
N LYS A 201 -11.09 38.18 -10.46
CA LYS A 201 -12.50 37.78 -10.66
C LYS A 201 -13.11 38.23 -11.99
N GLU A 202 -12.83 39.47 -12.42
CA GLU A 202 -13.36 40.05 -13.67
C GLU A 202 -12.44 39.85 -14.88
N LYS A 203 -11.23 39.34 -14.65
CA LYS A 203 -10.18 39.14 -15.67
C LYS A 203 -10.01 37.67 -16.06
N LYS A 204 -10.71 36.77 -15.38
CA LYS A 204 -10.55 35.33 -15.48
C LYS A 204 -11.02 34.80 -16.85
N PRO A 205 -10.15 34.16 -17.65
CA PRO A 205 -10.57 33.50 -18.90
C PRO A 205 -11.56 32.35 -18.67
N GLU A 206 -12.45 32.07 -19.64
CA GLU A 206 -13.48 31.02 -19.50
C GLU A 206 -12.90 29.61 -19.28
N ASN A 207 -11.77 29.30 -19.93
CA ASN A 207 -11.12 27.99 -19.88
C ASN A 207 -10.13 27.84 -18.72
N PHE A 208 -9.98 28.85 -17.87
CA PHE A 208 -9.04 28.85 -16.76
C PHE A 208 -9.72 28.46 -15.44
N ARG A 209 -8.99 27.74 -14.58
CA ARG A 209 -9.43 27.34 -13.24
C ARG A 209 -8.39 27.67 -12.17
N ALA A 210 -8.81 28.30 -11.08
CA ALA A 210 -7.98 28.52 -9.91
C ALA A 210 -8.12 27.34 -8.93
N ILE A 211 -7.02 26.66 -8.66
CA ILE A 211 -6.89 25.68 -7.58
C ILE A 211 -6.49 26.43 -6.32
N VAL A 212 -7.23 26.24 -5.23
CA VAL A 212 -6.82 26.75 -3.92
C VAL A 212 -6.40 25.60 -3.04
N SER A 213 -5.17 25.67 -2.53
CA SER A 213 -4.54 24.55 -1.83
C SER A 213 -4.25 24.82 -0.36
N SER A 214 -4.23 23.74 0.42
CA SER A 214 -3.75 23.72 1.80
C SER A 214 -2.97 22.44 2.06
N HIS A 215 -1.82 22.58 2.71
CA HIS A 215 -0.93 21.47 3.04
C HIS A 215 -0.82 21.30 4.56
N ASN A 216 -1.01 20.06 5.03
CA ASN A 216 -0.74 19.67 6.41
C ASN A 216 0.37 18.63 6.40
N TYR A 217 1.58 19.05 6.79
CA TYR A 217 2.76 18.20 6.79
C TYR A 217 2.86 17.30 8.03
N GLN A 218 2.03 17.53 9.05
CA GLN A 218 2.12 16.86 10.34
C GLN A 218 1.21 15.63 10.42
N SER A 219 -0.02 15.72 9.92
CA SER A 219 -1.03 14.67 10.10
C SER A 219 -2.20 14.82 9.12
N THR A 220 -3.19 13.95 9.27
CA THR A 220 -4.51 14.09 8.63
C THR A 220 -5.53 14.48 9.71
N PRO A 221 -6.15 15.67 9.65
CA PRO A 221 -7.15 16.09 10.63
C PRO A 221 -8.41 15.22 10.68
N SER A 222 -9.32 15.53 11.60
CA SER A 222 -10.62 14.87 11.69
C SER A 222 -11.48 15.15 10.45
N VAL A 223 -12.55 14.38 10.26
CA VAL A 223 -13.50 14.62 9.14
C VAL A 223 -14.17 16.00 9.28
N GLU A 224 -14.45 16.44 10.50
CA GLU A 224 -15.01 17.77 10.78
C GLU A 224 -14.05 18.87 10.35
N ASP A 225 -12.79 18.82 10.82
CA ASP A 225 -11.77 19.81 10.45
C ASP A 225 -11.49 19.85 8.95
N LEU A 226 -11.51 18.67 8.29
CA LEU A 226 -11.31 18.57 6.84
C LEU A 226 -12.50 19.15 6.06
N ASN A 227 -13.73 18.97 6.54
CA ASN A 227 -14.92 19.58 5.94
C ASN A 227 -14.87 21.10 6.11
N ASP A 228 -14.52 21.60 7.29
CA ASP A 228 -14.36 23.03 7.55
C ASP A 228 -13.25 23.64 6.70
N LEU A 229 -12.14 22.92 6.51
CA LEU A 229 -11.07 23.32 5.59
C LEU A 229 -11.58 23.40 4.15
N ALA A 230 -12.30 22.38 3.66
CA ALA A 230 -12.87 22.38 2.32
C ALA A 230 -13.85 23.56 2.12
N LEU A 231 -14.70 23.85 3.12
CA LEU A 231 -15.62 24.98 3.10
C LEU A 231 -14.89 26.33 3.04
N ARG A 232 -13.83 26.52 3.86
CA ARG A 232 -13.00 27.74 3.79
C ARG A 232 -12.35 27.91 2.43
N ILE A 233 -11.86 26.83 1.83
CA ILE A 233 -11.30 26.86 0.48
C ILE A 233 -12.37 27.22 -0.56
N GLN A 234 -13.60 26.70 -0.43
CA GLN A 234 -14.70 27.08 -1.33
C GLN A 234 -15.09 28.56 -1.16
N GLN A 235 -15.12 29.06 0.07
CA GLN A 235 -15.50 30.44 0.38
C GLN A 235 -14.52 31.47 -0.16
N SER A 236 -13.25 31.11 -0.40
CA SER A 236 -12.30 32.01 -1.08
C SER A 236 -12.63 32.23 -2.57
N GLY A 237 -13.53 31.44 -3.14
CA GLY A 237 -13.93 31.49 -4.55
C GLY A 237 -13.18 30.52 -5.46
N ALA A 238 -12.54 29.50 -4.90
CA ALA A 238 -11.82 28.47 -5.65
C ALA A 238 -12.72 27.74 -6.66
N ASP A 239 -12.19 27.41 -7.85
CA ASP A 239 -12.85 26.47 -8.75
C ASP A 239 -12.66 25.02 -8.29
N ILE A 240 -11.48 24.74 -7.73
CA ILE A 240 -11.06 23.41 -7.33
C ILE A 240 -10.43 23.50 -5.94
N VAL A 241 -10.89 22.64 -5.04
CA VAL A 241 -10.33 22.49 -3.69
C VAL A 241 -9.12 21.55 -3.76
N LYS A 242 -7.98 21.91 -3.15
CA LYS A 242 -6.83 21.00 -2.97
C LYS A 242 -6.45 20.88 -1.51
N ILE A 243 -6.51 19.66 -0.98
CA ILE A 243 -6.12 19.35 0.39
C ILE A 243 -5.08 18.23 0.35
N ALA A 244 -3.88 18.51 0.83
CA ALA A 244 -2.82 17.53 0.99
C ALA A 244 -2.49 17.37 2.48
N THR A 245 -2.65 16.17 3.03
CA THR A 245 -2.33 15.86 4.43
C THR A 245 -1.18 14.85 4.54
N THR A 246 -0.74 14.51 5.75
CA THR A 246 0.27 13.45 5.98
C THR A 246 -0.37 12.24 6.66
N ALA A 247 -0.06 11.03 6.19
CA ALA A 247 -0.47 9.80 6.85
C ALA A 247 0.47 9.50 8.04
N VAL A 248 -0.09 9.54 9.25
CA VAL A 248 0.57 8.97 10.44
C VAL A 248 0.29 7.47 10.50
N ASP A 249 -0.92 7.07 10.14
CA ASP A 249 -1.35 5.69 9.99
C ASP A 249 -2.10 5.52 8.65
N ILE A 250 -2.12 4.30 8.09
CA ILE A 250 -2.84 4.02 6.84
C ILE A 250 -4.35 4.29 6.94
N THR A 251 -4.93 4.23 8.15
CA THR A 251 -6.35 4.52 8.39
C THR A 251 -6.71 5.99 8.14
N ASP A 252 -5.72 6.90 8.11
CA ASP A 252 -5.91 8.31 7.80
C ASP A 252 -6.49 8.54 6.39
N VAL A 253 -6.12 7.68 5.44
CA VAL A 253 -6.60 7.75 4.05
C VAL A 253 -8.13 7.66 3.95
N SER A 254 -8.78 6.93 4.86
CA SER A 254 -10.24 6.80 4.88
C SER A 254 -10.96 8.14 5.03
N ARG A 255 -10.39 9.08 5.82
CA ARG A 255 -10.95 10.41 6.02
C ARG A 255 -10.83 11.23 4.74
N MET A 256 -9.70 11.13 4.03
CA MET A 256 -9.54 11.81 2.75
C MET A 256 -10.49 11.26 1.68
N PHE A 257 -10.68 9.93 1.61
CA PHE A 257 -11.68 9.33 0.72
C PHE A 257 -13.10 9.79 1.04
N HIS A 258 -13.44 9.98 2.32
CA HIS A 258 -14.72 10.55 2.71
C HIS A 258 -14.90 11.96 2.13
N ILE A 259 -13.88 12.82 2.24
CA ILE A 259 -13.91 14.18 1.68
C ILE A 259 -14.11 14.16 0.17
N THR A 260 -13.28 13.45 -0.58
CA THR A 260 -13.36 13.44 -2.05
C THR A 260 -14.64 12.80 -2.57
N SER A 261 -15.14 11.76 -1.89
CA SER A 261 -16.36 11.04 -2.30
C SER A 261 -17.62 11.87 -2.09
N ASN A 262 -17.64 12.72 -1.06
CA ASN A 262 -18.80 13.55 -0.70
C ASN A 262 -18.69 15.01 -1.16
N ALA A 263 -17.55 15.41 -1.74
CA ALA A 263 -17.33 16.76 -2.22
C ALA A 263 -18.37 17.16 -3.29
N GLN A 264 -19.00 18.32 -3.10
CA GLN A 264 -19.94 18.91 -4.07
C GLN A 264 -19.23 19.76 -5.13
N VAL A 265 -17.94 20.03 -4.94
CA VAL A 265 -17.06 20.73 -5.87
C VAL A 265 -15.92 19.80 -6.29
N PRO A 266 -15.25 20.07 -7.42
CA PRO A 266 -14.00 19.41 -7.76
C PRO A 266 -13.00 19.47 -6.59
N THR A 267 -12.48 18.32 -6.17
CA THR A 267 -11.58 18.24 -5.01
C THR A 267 -10.41 17.29 -5.27
N ILE A 268 -9.22 17.80 -5.06
CA ILE A 268 -7.95 17.08 -5.07
C ILE A 268 -7.63 16.76 -3.62
N GLY A 269 -7.86 15.52 -3.21
CA GLY A 269 -7.60 15.06 -1.85
C GLY A 269 -6.48 14.02 -1.86
N LEU A 270 -5.36 14.33 -1.23
CA LEU A 270 -4.17 13.47 -1.23
C LEU A 270 -3.59 13.35 0.17
N VAL A 271 -3.03 12.17 0.45
CA VAL A 271 -2.34 11.90 1.70
C VAL A 271 -0.89 11.51 1.40
N MET A 272 0.05 12.26 1.95
CA MET A 272 1.49 12.12 1.78
C MET A 272 2.05 10.97 2.62
N GLY A 273 3.23 10.50 2.21
CA GLY A 273 3.95 9.40 2.85
C GLY A 273 3.58 8.03 2.31
N GLU A 274 4.39 7.02 2.60
CA GLU A 274 4.19 5.64 2.11
C GLU A 274 2.83 5.06 2.56
N ARG A 275 2.42 5.35 3.80
CA ARG A 275 1.10 4.98 4.35
C ARG A 275 -0.07 5.65 3.60
N GLY A 276 0.19 6.79 2.97
CA GLY A 276 -0.78 7.56 2.19
C GLY A 276 -0.89 7.13 0.73
N LEU A 277 -0.04 6.23 0.24
CA LEU A 277 0.06 5.84 -1.18
C LEU A 277 -1.30 5.45 -1.79
N MET A 278 -2.13 4.72 -1.03
CA MET A 278 -3.47 4.30 -1.47
C MET A 278 -4.36 5.49 -1.88
N SER A 279 -4.21 6.65 -1.24
CA SER A 279 -4.96 7.87 -1.58
C SER A 279 -4.66 8.38 -2.99
N ARG A 280 -3.45 8.12 -3.50
CA ARG A 280 -2.95 8.57 -4.81
C ARG A 280 -3.33 7.62 -5.94
N ILE A 281 -3.66 6.38 -5.62
CA ILE A 281 -4.01 5.34 -6.60
C ILE A 281 -5.53 5.28 -6.79
N LEU A 282 -6.31 5.34 -5.71
CA LEU A 282 -7.75 5.09 -5.74
C LEU A 282 -8.59 6.35 -5.99
N CYS A 283 -7.99 7.42 -6.52
CA CYS A 283 -8.65 8.72 -6.72
C CYS A 283 -9.93 8.59 -7.58
N SER A 284 -9.86 7.86 -8.69
CA SER A 284 -11.01 7.65 -9.60
C SER A 284 -12.15 6.86 -8.96
N LYS A 285 -11.87 6.01 -7.96
CA LYS A 285 -12.91 5.30 -7.20
C LYS A 285 -13.60 6.22 -6.19
N PHE A 286 -12.82 7.04 -5.50
CA PHE A 286 -13.31 7.89 -4.39
C PHE A 286 -13.50 9.36 -4.79
N GLY A 287 -13.66 9.65 -6.09
CA GLY A 287 -14.09 10.97 -6.58
C GLY A 287 -13.03 12.09 -6.53
N GLY A 288 -11.75 11.74 -6.42
CA GLY A 288 -10.65 12.71 -6.47
C GLY A 288 -10.45 13.27 -7.88
N TYR A 289 -10.33 14.59 -8.00
CA TYR A 289 -10.23 15.29 -9.29
C TYR A 289 -8.92 15.01 -10.04
N LEU A 290 -7.79 14.99 -9.33
CA LEU A 290 -6.49 14.64 -9.91
C LEU A 290 -5.59 13.93 -8.89
N THR A 291 -4.61 13.19 -9.39
CA THR A 291 -3.47 12.65 -8.66
C THR A 291 -2.16 13.10 -9.30
N PHE A 292 -1.05 12.98 -8.56
CA PHE A 292 0.28 13.29 -9.08
C PHE A 292 1.08 12.02 -9.32
N GLY A 293 1.66 11.91 -10.52
CA GLY A 293 2.59 10.86 -10.91
C GLY A 293 3.93 11.44 -11.34
N THR A 294 5.05 10.91 -10.85
CA THR A 294 6.38 11.42 -11.23
C THR A 294 6.84 10.92 -12.60
N LEU A 295 7.71 11.69 -13.25
CA LEU A 295 8.34 11.31 -14.52
C LEU A 295 9.27 10.10 -14.38
N GLU A 296 9.91 9.97 -13.23
CA GLU A 296 10.81 8.87 -12.87
C GLU A 296 10.89 8.69 -11.36
N SER A 297 11.33 7.51 -10.91
CA SER A 297 11.50 7.21 -9.49
C SER A 297 12.57 8.13 -8.88
N GLY A 298 12.32 8.63 -7.67
CA GLY A 298 13.26 9.50 -6.94
C GLY A 298 13.12 11.00 -7.21
N LYS A 299 12.53 11.42 -8.34
CA LYS A 299 12.17 12.83 -8.59
C LYS A 299 10.75 13.14 -8.08
N VAL A 300 10.61 13.20 -6.77
CA VAL A 300 9.30 13.43 -6.10
C VAL A 300 9.14 14.88 -5.67
N SER A 301 7.97 15.47 -5.93
CA SER A 301 7.59 16.79 -5.41
C SER A 301 6.97 16.70 -4.02
N ALA A 302 6.46 15.51 -3.64
CA ALA A 302 5.92 15.21 -2.32
C ALA A 302 6.12 13.73 -1.96
N PRO A 303 6.30 13.40 -0.66
CA PRO A 303 6.47 12.01 -0.22
C PRO A 303 5.33 11.09 -0.64
N GLY A 304 5.69 9.89 -1.10
CA GLY A 304 4.76 8.82 -1.47
C GLY A 304 4.17 8.90 -2.88
N GLN A 305 4.67 9.77 -3.75
CA GLN A 305 4.23 9.81 -5.15
C GLN A 305 4.71 8.57 -5.93
N PRO A 306 3.80 7.82 -6.59
CA PRO A 306 4.19 6.83 -7.59
C PRO A 306 4.62 7.51 -8.89
N THR A 307 5.28 6.76 -9.77
CA THR A 307 5.55 7.20 -11.15
C THR A 307 4.27 7.15 -12.00
N ILE A 308 4.22 7.92 -13.09
CA ILE A 308 3.14 7.86 -14.08
C ILE A 308 3.00 6.43 -14.63
N LYS A 309 4.14 5.79 -14.92
CA LYS A 309 4.19 4.41 -15.41
C LYS A 309 3.61 3.40 -14.42
N GLU A 310 3.91 3.54 -13.12
CA GLU A 310 3.30 2.68 -12.11
C GLU A 310 1.79 2.90 -12.01
N LEU A 311 1.31 4.15 -12.04
CA LEU A 311 -0.13 4.43 -12.06
C LEU A 311 -0.80 3.75 -13.26
N LEU A 312 -0.30 3.98 -14.47
CA LEU A 312 -0.92 3.50 -15.70
C LEU A 312 -0.78 1.98 -15.90
N ASP A 313 0.43 1.43 -15.74
CA ASP A 313 0.75 0.06 -16.13
C ASP A 313 0.68 -0.95 -14.98
N LEU A 314 1.06 -0.54 -13.76
CA LEU A 314 1.07 -1.42 -12.59
C LEU A 314 -0.28 -1.40 -11.88
N TYR A 315 -0.81 -0.22 -11.57
CA TYR A 315 -2.09 -0.07 -10.85
C TYR A 315 -3.30 0.05 -11.79
N ASN A 316 -3.10 0.00 -13.10
CA ASN A 316 -4.16 0.08 -14.10
C ASN A 316 -5.09 1.29 -13.89
N PHE A 317 -4.54 2.47 -13.59
CA PHE A 317 -5.28 3.64 -13.09
C PHE A 317 -6.52 4.00 -13.92
N ARG A 318 -6.45 3.86 -15.26
CA ARG A 318 -7.56 4.15 -16.19
C ARG A 318 -8.73 3.16 -16.09
N ARG A 319 -8.54 2.00 -15.46
CA ARG A 319 -9.58 0.98 -15.23
C ARG A 319 -10.28 1.15 -13.87
N ILE A 320 -9.74 2.00 -12.99
CA ILE A 320 -10.31 2.22 -11.66
C ILE A 320 -11.54 3.12 -11.80
N GLY A 321 -12.69 2.62 -11.36
CA GLY A 321 -13.95 3.36 -11.28
C GLY A 321 -14.64 3.20 -9.92
N PRO A 322 -15.81 3.83 -9.74
CA PRO A 322 -16.55 3.81 -8.47
C PRO A 322 -16.84 2.40 -7.94
N ASP A 323 -17.14 1.45 -8.83
CA ASP A 323 -17.53 0.08 -8.48
C ASP A 323 -16.36 -0.90 -8.40
N THR A 324 -15.14 -0.48 -8.76
CA THR A 324 -13.94 -1.33 -8.71
C THR A 324 -13.71 -1.83 -7.30
N LYS A 325 -13.51 -3.15 -7.14
CA LYS A 325 -13.21 -3.76 -5.84
C LYS A 325 -11.73 -3.58 -5.52
N VAL A 326 -11.44 -3.23 -4.27
CA VAL A 326 -10.08 -2.99 -3.77
C VAL A 326 -9.57 -4.25 -3.08
N TYR A 327 -8.38 -4.66 -3.50
CA TYR A 327 -7.58 -5.72 -2.91
C TYR A 327 -6.22 -5.16 -2.51
N GLY A 328 -5.49 -5.86 -1.65
CA GLY A 328 -4.13 -5.42 -1.36
C GLY A 328 -3.30 -6.36 -0.52
N ILE A 329 -2.00 -6.10 -0.52
CA ILE A 329 -1.02 -6.82 0.30
C ILE A 329 -0.81 -6.04 1.60
N ILE A 330 -1.19 -6.66 2.72
CA ILE A 330 -0.97 -6.17 4.08
C ILE A 330 0.40 -6.63 4.57
N GLY A 331 1.26 -5.69 4.96
CA GLY A 331 2.58 -6.01 5.50
C GLY A 331 3.29 -4.82 6.14
N LYS A 332 4.40 -5.10 6.82
CA LYS A 332 5.34 -4.09 7.34
C LYS A 332 6.75 -4.69 7.47
N PRO A 333 7.71 -4.34 6.59
CA PRO A 333 7.58 -3.48 5.40
C PRO A 333 6.76 -4.14 4.28
N VAL A 334 6.34 -3.36 3.27
CA VAL A 334 5.51 -3.88 2.17
C VAL A 334 5.92 -3.40 0.77
N SER A 335 6.70 -2.32 0.65
CA SER A 335 7.09 -1.70 -0.62
C SER A 335 7.84 -2.61 -1.60
N HIS A 336 8.47 -3.69 -1.12
CA HIS A 336 9.15 -4.67 -1.95
C HIS A 336 8.21 -5.67 -2.63
N SER A 337 6.92 -5.68 -2.26
CA SER A 337 5.98 -6.71 -2.70
C SER A 337 5.73 -6.64 -4.20
N LYS A 338 5.80 -7.79 -4.87
CA LYS A 338 5.37 -7.92 -6.27
C LYS A 338 3.90 -8.33 -6.42
N SER A 339 3.16 -8.51 -5.32
CA SER A 339 1.73 -8.89 -5.39
C SER A 339 0.90 -7.92 -6.23
N PRO A 340 1.05 -6.58 -6.11
CA PRO A 340 0.32 -5.65 -6.98
C PRO A 340 0.64 -5.83 -8.47
N ILE A 341 1.87 -6.21 -8.83
CA ILE A 341 2.24 -6.47 -10.23
C ILE A 341 1.43 -7.66 -10.77
N VAL A 342 1.50 -8.80 -10.08
CA VAL A 342 0.89 -10.04 -10.60
C VAL A 342 -0.63 -10.00 -10.61
N HIS A 343 -1.25 -9.47 -9.54
CA HIS A 343 -2.71 -9.43 -9.44
C HIS A 343 -3.33 -8.39 -10.38
N ASN A 344 -2.75 -7.19 -10.53
CA ASN A 344 -3.33 -6.20 -11.45
C ASN A 344 -3.20 -6.63 -12.92
N GLN A 345 -2.09 -7.28 -13.30
CA GLN A 345 -1.98 -7.84 -14.65
C GLN A 345 -3.01 -8.96 -14.86
N ALA A 346 -3.16 -9.88 -13.90
CA ALA A 346 -4.17 -10.93 -14.00
C ALA A 346 -5.61 -10.38 -14.05
N PHE A 347 -5.96 -9.43 -13.19
CA PHE A 347 -7.27 -8.76 -13.20
C PHE A 347 -7.55 -8.09 -14.54
N LYS A 348 -6.55 -7.41 -15.13
CA LYS A 348 -6.68 -6.82 -16.47
C LYS A 348 -6.87 -7.87 -17.55
N SER A 349 -6.13 -8.99 -17.50
CA SER A 349 -6.20 -10.05 -18.52
C SER A 349 -7.54 -10.77 -18.56
N VAL A 350 -8.23 -10.91 -17.43
CA VAL A 350 -9.55 -11.56 -17.35
C VAL A 350 -10.72 -10.56 -17.25
N ASP A 351 -10.44 -9.28 -17.47
CA ASP A 351 -11.38 -8.16 -17.31
C ASP A 351 -12.14 -8.13 -15.96
N PHE A 352 -11.48 -8.57 -14.89
CA PHE A 352 -12.02 -8.48 -13.54
C PHE A 352 -11.97 -7.03 -13.05
N ASN A 353 -13.10 -6.51 -12.54
CA ASN A 353 -13.20 -5.14 -12.03
C ASN A 353 -12.61 -5.01 -10.61
N GLY A 354 -11.32 -5.25 -10.50
CA GLY A 354 -10.55 -5.14 -9.26
C GLY A 354 -9.25 -4.36 -9.44
N VAL A 355 -8.77 -3.77 -8.36
CA VAL A 355 -7.44 -3.16 -8.25
C VAL A 355 -6.74 -3.68 -7.01
N TYR A 356 -5.46 -3.98 -7.13
CA TYR A 356 -4.62 -4.51 -6.06
C TYR A 356 -3.55 -3.47 -5.67
N VAL A 357 -3.45 -3.12 -4.38
CA VAL A 357 -2.53 -2.08 -3.89
C VAL A 357 -1.61 -2.56 -2.76
N HIS A 358 -0.55 -1.80 -2.50
CA HIS A 358 0.28 -1.95 -1.29
C HIS A 358 -0.45 -1.37 -0.07
N LEU A 359 -0.43 -2.09 1.05
CA LEU A 359 -1.04 -1.68 2.32
C LEU A 359 0.01 -1.78 3.43
N LEU A 360 0.68 -0.65 3.73
CA LEU A 360 1.61 -0.55 4.85
C LEU A 360 0.83 -0.41 6.15
N VAL A 361 0.63 -1.53 6.85
CA VAL A 361 -0.24 -1.61 8.03
C VAL A 361 0.61 -1.74 9.29
N ASP A 362 0.37 -0.86 10.27
CA ASP A 362 0.97 -0.94 11.59
C ASP A 362 0.14 -1.81 12.54
N ASP A 363 -1.16 -1.53 12.64
CA ASP A 363 -2.13 -2.30 13.44
C ASP A 363 -3.22 -2.91 12.56
N LEU A 364 -3.26 -4.24 12.51
CA LEU A 364 -4.17 -4.97 11.63
C LEU A 364 -5.63 -4.78 12.00
N ALA A 365 -5.96 -4.76 13.29
CA ALA A 365 -7.35 -4.66 13.76
C ALA A 365 -7.96 -3.30 13.41
N SER A 366 -7.22 -2.21 13.65
CA SER A 366 -7.61 -0.85 13.27
C SER A 366 -7.79 -0.72 11.75
N PHE A 367 -6.87 -1.28 10.96
CA PHE A 367 -6.98 -1.32 9.51
C PHE A 367 -8.28 -2.02 9.05
N LEU A 368 -8.54 -3.24 9.51
CA LEU A 368 -9.70 -4.02 9.10
C LEU A 368 -11.03 -3.38 9.55
N LYS A 369 -11.03 -2.75 10.73
CA LYS A 369 -12.19 -1.98 11.23
C LYS A 369 -12.48 -0.77 10.33
N THR A 370 -11.44 -0.03 9.95
CA THR A 370 -11.54 1.18 9.13
C THR A 370 -11.99 0.86 7.71
N TYR A 371 -11.42 -0.19 7.11
CA TYR A 371 -11.69 -0.62 5.74
C TYR A 371 -12.65 -1.82 5.72
N SER A 372 -13.79 -1.66 6.41
CA SER A 372 -14.82 -2.69 6.59
C SER A 372 -15.91 -2.71 5.52
N SER A 373 -15.96 -1.71 4.63
CA SER A 373 -16.96 -1.63 3.57
C SER A 373 -16.79 -2.72 2.51
N SER A 374 -17.84 -2.95 1.70
CA SER A 374 -17.80 -3.88 0.57
C SER A 374 -16.90 -3.46 -0.59
N ASP A 375 -16.31 -2.25 -0.52
CA ASP A 375 -15.28 -1.81 -1.45
C ASP A 375 -13.99 -2.60 -1.29
N PHE A 376 -13.63 -2.97 -0.06
CA PHE A 376 -12.42 -3.70 0.28
C PHE A 376 -12.74 -5.19 0.39
N ALA A 377 -12.53 -5.89 -0.73
CA ALA A 377 -13.08 -7.21 -0.96
C ALA A 377 -12.14 -8.35 -0.52
N GLY A 378 -10.83 -8.13 -0.46
CA GLY A 378 -9.90 -9.16 -0.03
C GLY A 378 -8.48 -8.65 0.17
N PHE A 379 -7.69 -9.39 0.95
CA PHE A 379 -6.34 -9.01 1.30
C PHE A 379 -5.42 -10.23 1.30
N SER A 380 -4.19 -10.05 0.83
CA SER A 380 -3.10 -10.98 1.16
C SER A 380 -2.36 -10.43 2.39
N CYS A 381 -1.89 -11.31 3.26
CA CYS A 381 -1.20 -10.96 4.49
C CYS A 381 0.23 -11.52 4.45
N THR A 382 1.22 -10.66 4.64
CA THR A 382 2.63 -11.04 4.81
C THR A 382 3.15 -10.67 6.20
N ILE A 383 4.45 -10.78 6.41
CA ILE A 383 5.11 -10.45 7.68
C ILE A 383 4.75 -9.00 8.10
N PRO A 384 4.43 -8.78 9.39
CA PRO A 384 4.31 -9.74 10.50
C PRO A 384 2.87 -10.25 10.75
N HIS A 385 1.91 -9.91 9.90
CA HIS A 385 0.47 -9.93 10.23
C HIS A 385 -0.24 -11.27 10.07
N LYS A 386 0.44 -12.35 9.62
CA LYS A 386 -0.22 -13.64 9.32
C LYS A 386 -0.89 -14.29 10.53
N GLU A 387 -0.31 -14.15 11.72
CA GLU A 387 -0.85 -14.73 12.96
C GLU A 387 -1.99 -13.87 13.53
N ASP A 388 -1.91 -12.55 13.39
CA ASP A 388 -2.99 -11.65 13.81
C ASP A 388 -4.18 -11.71 12.85
N ALA A 389 -3.94 -11.94 11.55
CA ALA A 389 -4.99 -12.16 10.56
C ALA A 389 -5.88 -13.35 10.93
N LEU A 390 -5.32 -14.42 11.51
CA LEU A 390 -6.09 -15.55 12.03
C LEU A 390 -7.09 -15.11 13.10
N LYS A 391 -6.67 -14.23 14.02
CA LYS A 391 -7.49 -13.74 15.14
C LYS A 391 -8.58 -12.77 14.68
N CYS A 392 -8.34 -12.07 13.57
CA CYS A 392 -9.26 -11.07 13.02
C CYS A 392 -10.30 -11.65 12.04
N CYS A 393 -10.17 -12.90 11.61
CA CYS A 393 -11.17 -13.54 10.73
C CYS A 393 -12.38 -14.02 11.53
N ASP A 394 -13.58 -13.85 10.96
CA ASP A 394 -14.83 -14.36 11.54
C ASP A 394 -14.96 -15.88 11.34
N GLU A 395 -14.50 -16.36 10.18
CA GLU A 395 -14.46 -17.77 9.81
C GLU A 395 -13.08 -18.08 9.24
N VAL A 396 -12.52 -19.24 9.61
CA VAL A 396 -11.17 -19.64 9.17
C VAL A 396 -11.26 -21.04 8.58
N ASP A 397 -10.69 -21.19 7.38
CA ASP A 397 -10.56 -22.48 6.71
C ASP A 397 -9.84 -23.51 7.62
N PRO A 398 -10.27 -24.79 7.64
CA PRO A 398 -9.67 -25.81 8.50
C PRO A 398 -8.15 -25.93 8.35
N LEU A 399 -7.60 -25.79 7.14
CA LEU A 399 -6.15 -25.83 6.91
C LEU A 399 -5.47 -24.63 7.58
N ALA A 400 -5.99 -23.41 7.36
CA ALA A 400 -5.42 -22.20 7.96
C ALA A 400 -5.50 -22.22 9.49
N LYS A 401 -6.58 -22.78 10.05
CA LYS A 401 -6.75 -22.95 11.49
C LYS A 401 -5.74 -23.94 12.09
N SER A 402 -5.52 -25.07 11.42
CA SER A 402 -4.52 -26.07 11.84
C SER A 402 -3.09 -25.56 11.72
N ILE A 403 -2.79 -24.73 10.71
CA ILE A 403 -1.50 -24.05 10.57
C ILE A 403 -1.31 -22.98 11.66
N GLY A 404 -2.40 -22.33 12.08
CA GLY A 404 -2.34 -21.21 13.02
C GLY A 404 -1.85 -19.92 12.37
N ALA A 405 -2.09 -19.74 11.06
CA ALA A 405 -1.75 -18.51 10.34
C ALA A 405 -2.63 -18.34 9.08
N VAL A 406 -3.01 -17.09 8.78
CA VAL A 406 -3.79 -16.70 7.59
C VAL A 406 -2.92 -15.85 6.66
N SER A 407 -2.80 -16.26 5.41
CA SER A 407 -2.11 -15.50 4.36
C SER A 407 -3.07 -14.74 3.45
N THR A 408 -4.36 -15.07 3.50
CA THR A 408 -5.36 -14.61 2.54
C THR A 408 -6.69 -14.41 3.23
N MET A 409 -7.26 -13.22 3.11
CA MET A 409 -8.53 -12.83 3.71
C MET A 409 -9.50 -12.45 2.61
N LEU A 410 -10.72 -12.99 2.65
CA LEU A 410 -11.79 -12.66 1.71
C LEU A 410 -12.97 -12.06 2.47
N ARG A 411 -13.46 -10.89 2.07
CA ARG A 411 -14.70 -10.33 2.58
C ARG A 411 -15.88 -10.91 1.80
N ARG A 412 -16.65 -11.77 2.44
CA ARG A 412 -17.82 -12.40 1.83
C ARG A 412 -18.92 -11.36 1.61
N GLN A 413 -19.43 -11.26 0.37
CA GLN A 413 -20.40 -10.22 0.00
C GLN A 413 -21.77 -10.42 0.66
N SER A 414 -22.15 -11.65 1.02
CA SER A 414 -23.49 -11.95 1.56
C SER A 414 -23.72 -11.40 2.96
N ASP A 415 -22.70 -11.39 3.81
CA ASP A 415 -22.79 -10.99 5.22
C ASP A 415 -21.66 -10.07 5.70
N GLY A 416 -20.70 -9.75 4.82
CA GLY A 416 -19.59 -8.84 5.12
C GLY A 416 -18.49 -9.44 5.99
N LYS A 417 -18.58 -10.72 6.35
CA LYS A 417 -17.60 -11.42 7.20
C LYS A 417 -16.26 -11.62 6.50
N LEU A 418 -15.19 -11.66 7.29
CA LEU A 418 -13.84 -11.97 6.85
C LEU A 418 -13.55 -13.47 6.98
N LEU A 419 -13.28 -14.10 5.85
CA LEU A 419 -12.90 -15.51 5.74
C LEU A 419 -11.37 -15.62 5.60
N GLY A 420 -10.74 -16.44 6.45
CA GLY A 420 -9.29 -16.63 6.47
C GLY A 420 -8.83 -17.93 5.83
N TYR A 421 -7.85 -17.85 4.93
CA TYR A 421 -7.24 -18.97 4.22
C TYR A 421 -5.71 -18.91 4.28
N ASN A 422 -5.05 -20.03 3.94
CA ASN A 422 -3.60 -20.13 3.87
C ASN A 422 -3.14 -20.77 2.56
N MET A 423 -2.54 -19.97 1.68
CA MET A 423 -1.99 -20.42 0.38
C MET A 423 -0.47 -20.61 0.42
N ASP A 424 0.19 -20.23 1.52
CA ASP A 424 1.63 -20.43 1.69
C ASP A 424 1.98 -21.93 1.77
N CYS A 425 1.13 -22.74 2.42
CA CYS A 425 1.34 -24.18 2.59
C CYS A 425 1.43 -24.87 1.22
N ILE A 426 0.39 -24.75 0.38
CA ILE A 426 0.39 -25.39 -0.93
C ILE A 426 1.48 -24.81 -1.85
N GLY A 427 1.73 -23.50 -1.78
CA GLY A 427 2.73 -22.83 -2.61
C GLY A 427 4.15 -23.31 -2.32
N SER A 428 4.53 -23.39 -1.04
CA SER A 428 5.88 -23.82 -0.63
C SER A 428 6.10 -25.32 -0.85
N ILE A 429 5.17 -26.17 -0.43
CA ILE A 429 5.30 -27.62 -0.58
C ILE A 429 5.35 -28.03 -2.05
N SER A 430 4.49 -27.46 -2.90
CA SER A 430 4.49 -27.77 -4.34
C SER A 430 5.78 -27.31 -5.03
N ALA A 431 6.36 -26.18 -4.60
CA ALA A 431 7.64 -25.71 -5.12
C ALA A 431 8.78 -26.66 -4.76
N ILE A 432 8.86 -27.10 -3.50
CA ILE A 432 9.88 -28.04 -3.02
C ILE A 432 9.73 -29.40 -3.70
N GLU A 433 8.51 -29.96 -3.78
CA GLU A 433 8.27 -31.22 -4.49
C GLU A 433 8.66 -31.12 -5.97
N GLY A 434 8.41 -29.97 -6.62
CA GLY A 434 8.84 -29.69 -7.98
C GLY A 434 10.36 -29.76 -8.15
N GLY A 435 11.11 -29.14 -7.23
CA GLY A 435 12.58 -29.20 -7.23
C GLY A 435 13.13 -30.62 -7.07
N LEU A 436 12.55 -31.41 -6.15
CA LEU A 436 12.95 -32.81 -5.95
C LEU A 436 12.67 -33.70 -7.17
N ARG A 437 11.54 -33.50 -7.84
CA ARG A 437 11.17 -34.29 -9.02
C ARG A 437 12.07 -34.00 -10.22
N SER A 438 12.47 -32.75 -10.44
CA SER A 438 13.36 -32.36 -11.54
C SER A 438 14.76 -32.98 -11.46
N SER A 439 15.21 -33.37 -10.27
CA SER A 439 16.51 -34.03 -10.05
C SER A 439 16.44 -35.56 -10.11
N SER A 440 15.25 -36.15 -10.17
CA SER A 440 15.07 -37.61 -10.20
C SER A 440 15.26 -38.13 -11.63
N ASN A 441 16.02 -39.21 -11.81
CA ASN A 441 16.12 -39.87 -13.12
C ASN A 441 14.72 -40.36 -13.56
N PRO A 442 14.30 -40.17 -14.83
CA PRO A 442 12.99 -40.61 -15.32
C PRO A 442 12.72 -42.12 -15.11
N SER A 443 13.78 -42.90 -14.99
CA SER A 443 13.79 -44.36 -14.82
C SER A 443 13.61 -44.83 -13.36
N SER A 444 13.63 -43.92 -12.37
CA SER A 444 13.49 -44.23 -10.94
C SER A 444 12.24 -43.59 -10.32
N VAL A 445 11.25 -43.19 -11.13
CA VAL A 445 9.96 -42.74 -10.63
C VAL A 445 9.24 -43.96 -10.06
N PRO A 446 9.07 -44.08 -8.73
CA PRO A 446 8.21 -45.11 -8.20
C PRO A 446 6.81 -44.82 -8.73
N SER A 447 6.14 -45.84 -9.25
CA SER A 447 4.74 -45.80 -9.67
C SER A 447 3.74 -45.48 -8.53
N SER A 448 4.24 -45.04 -7.37
CA SER A 448 3.46 -44.71 -6.19
C SER A 448 3.09 -43.24 -6.17
N SER A 449 1.83 -42.98 -5.85
CA SER A 449 1.23 -41.70 -5.52
C SER A 449 1.81 -41.00 -4.27
N SER A 450 2.98 -41.44 -3.78
CA SER A 450 3.63 -40.95 -2.55
C SER A 450 4.41 -39.66 -2.80
N SER A 451 4.37 -38.73 -1.85
CA SER A 451 5.15 -37.49 -1.91
C SER A 451 6.66 -37.77 -1.91
N PRO A 452 7.47 -37.01 -2.67
CA PRO A 452 8.94 -37.09 -2.60
C PRO A 452 9.50 -36.60 -1.25
N LEU A 453 8.68 -35.97 -0.40
CA LEU A 453 9.03 -35.58 0.96
C LEU A 453 8.81 -36.70 1.99
N ALA A 454 8.08 -37.76 1.65
CA ALA A 454 7.78 -38.84 2.58
C ALA A 454 9.07 -39.50 3.08
N GLY A 455 9.24 -39.55 4.42
CA GLY A 455 10.41 -40.13 5.08
C GLY A 455 11.66 -39.24 5.10
N LYS A 456 11.70 -38.12 4.34
CA LYS A 456 12.83 -37.17 4.35
C LYS A 456 12.81 -36.30 5.60
N THR A 457 13.98 -35.83 6.02
CA THR A 457 14.08 -34.73 6.99
C THR A 457 13.99 -33.37 6.29
N VAL A 458 13.08 -32.52 6.76
CA VAL A 458 12.91 -31.12 6.35
C VAL A 458 13.26 -30.22 7.51
N VAL A 459 14.32 -29.42 7.34
CA VAL A 459 14.75 -28.40 8.30
C VAL A 459 14.15 -27.06 7.90
N VAL A 460 13.22 -26.57 8.71
CA VAL A 460 12.55 -25.28 8.50
C VAL A 460 13.23 -24.23 9.37
N ILE A 461 13.80 -23.21 8.73
CA ILE A 461 14.34 -22.05 9.43
C ILE A 461 13.24 -21.00 9.54
N GLY A 462 12.88 -20.65 10.77
CA GLY A 462 11.83 -19.69 11.10
C GLY A 462 10.55 -20.35 11.62
N ALA A 463 9.99 -19.76 12.68
CA ALA A 463 8.74 -20.20 13.31
C ALA A 463 7.61 -19.16 13.22
N GLY A 464 7.67 -18.29 12.19
CA GLY A 464 6.62 -17.34 11.83
C GLY A 464 5.51 -17.97 10.98
N GLY A 465 4.55 -17.19 10.49
CA GLY A 465 3.41 -17.72 9.72
C GLY A 465 3.79 -18.55 8.48
N ALA A 466 4.83 -18.17 7.74
CA ALA A 466 5.35 -18.96 6.61
C ALA A 466 6.01 -20.27 7.07
N GLY A 467 6.80 -20.21 8.16
CA GLY A 467 7.39 -21.38 8.79
C GLY A 467 6.35 -22.37 9.30
N LYS A 468 5.28 -21.89 9.94
CA LYS A 468 4.12 -22.70 10.36
C LYS A 468 3.48 -23.41 9.17
N ALA A 469 3.21 -22.69 8.08
CA ALA A 469 2.59 -23.25 6.89
C ALA A 469 3.44 -24.33 6.22
N LEU A 470 4.74 -24.08 6.05
CA LEU A 470 5.67 -25.02 5.44
C LEU A 470 5.89 -26.25 6.34
N ALA A 471 6.08 -26.05 7.64
CA ALA A 471 6.26 -27.14 8.61
C ALA A 471 5.03 -28.06 8.65
N TYR A 472 3.83 -27.48 8.70
CA TYR A 472 2.58 -28.24 8.65
C TYR A 472 2.47 -29.02 7.34
N GLY A 473 2.69 -28.36 6.20
CA GLY A 473 2.63 -29.01 4.90
C GLY A 473 3.64 -30.15 4.75
N ALA A 474 4.86 -29.99 5.24
CA ALA A 474 5.89 -31.02 5.19
C ALA A 474 5.51 -32.26 6.01
N LYS A 475 4.96 -32.05 7.22
CA LYS A 475 4.42 -33.12 8.07
C LYS A 475 3.31 -33.89 7.36
N GLU A 476 2.35 -33.20 6.75
CA GLU A 476 1.24 -33.84 6.03
C GLU A 476 1.71 -34.67 4.82
N LYS A 477 2.89 -34.34 4.27
CA LYS A 477 3.54 -35.13 3.22
C LYS A 477 4.38 -36.30 3.76
N GLY A 478 4.45 -36.49 5.07
CA GLY A 478 5.16 -37.59 5.74
C GLY A 478 6.64 -37.31 6.00
N ALA A 479 7.08 -36.04 5.97
CA ALA A 479 8.44 -35.66 6.32
C ALA A 479 8.65 -35.65 7.85
N LYS A 480 9.90 -35.91 8.28
CA LYS A 480 10.36 -35.58 9.63
C LYS A 480 10.72 -34.10 9.66
N VAL A 481 10.08 -33.31 10.50
CA VAL A 481 10.27 -31.85 10.48
C VAL A 481 11.13 -31.40 11.66
N VAL A 482 12.12 -30.56 11.38
CA VAL A 482 12.97 -29.88 12.36
C VAL A 482 12.75 -28.38 12.23
N ILE A 483 12.50 -27.68 13.34
CA ILE A 483 12.27 -26.24 13.35
C ILE A 483 13.48 -25.56 14.00
N ALA A 484 14.23 -24.80 13.21
CA ALA A 484 15.32 -23.95 13.69
C ALA A 484 14.83 -22.51 13.78
N ASN A 485 14.97 -21.84 14.94
CA ASN A 485 14.54 -20.46 15.08
C ASN A 485 15.42 -19.67 16.05
N ARG A 486 15.54 -18.36 15.83
CA ARG A 486 16.30 -17.45 16.70
C ARG A 486 15.74 -17.41 18.13
N THR A 487 14.42 -17.35 18.25
CA THR A 487 13.72 -17.48 19.55
C THR A 487 13.36 -18.95 19.71
N TYR A 488 14.12 -19.65 20.54
CA TYR A 488 14.03 -21.10 20.67
C TYR A 488 12.65 -21.58 21.13
N GLU A 489 11.99 -20.81 22.01
CA GLU A 489 10.66 -21.12 22.54
C GLU A 489 9.62 -21.23 21.42
N ARG A 490 9.72 -20.39 20.38
CA ARG A 490 8.84 -20.48 19.21
C ARG A 490 9.11 -21.73 18.36
N ALA A 491 10.36 -22.19 18.30
CA ALA A 491 10.68 -23.45 17.63
C ALA A 491 10.10 -24.65 18.40
N VAL A 492 10.17 -24.62 19.74
CA VAL A 492 9.56 -25.64 20.61
C VAL A 492 8.05 -25.68 20.42
N GLU A 493 7.37 -24.53 20.53
CA GLU A 493 5.91 -24.44 20.35
C GLU A 493 5.46 -25.03 19.00
N LEU A 494 6.14 -24.66 17.91
CA LEU A 494 5.81 -25.18 16.59
C LEU A 494 6.14 -26.68 16.46
N ALA A 495 7.31 -27.11 16.94
CA ALA A 495 7.70 -28.51 16.91
C ALA A 495 6.71 -29.41 17.66
N GLU A 496 6.27 -29.01 18.86
CA GLU A 496 5.26 -29.73 19.63
C GLU A 496 3.90 -29.78 18.89
N ALA A 497 3.48 -28.67 18.29
CA ALA A 497 2.21 -28.60 17.55
C ALA A 497 2.16 -29.55 16.34
N ILE A 498 3.29 -29.77 15.67
CA ILE A 498 3.36 -30.63 14.47
C ILE A 498 3.99 -32.00 14.72
N GLY A 499 4.48 -32.30 15.93
CA GLY A 499 5.20 -33.54 16.24
C GLY A 499 6.61 -33.61 15.63
N GLY A 500 7.27 -32.46 15.49
CA GLY A 500 8.64 -32.32 14.99
C GLY A 500 9.68 -32.18 16.11
N ARG A 501 10.88 -31.74 15.73
CA ARG A 501 12.00 -31.45 16.65
C ARG A 501 12.36 -29.96 16.62
N ALA A 502 12.52 -29.34 17.78
CA ALA A 502 13.05 -27.99 17.89
C ALA A 502 14.59 -27.98 17.84
N LEU A 503 15.15 -26.90 17.30
CA LEU A 503 16.58 -26.66 17.20
C LEU A 503 16.86 -25.17 17.46
N SER A 504 17.90 -24.86 18.24
CA SER A 504 18.40 -23.49 18.32
C SER A 504 19.02 -23.10 16.97
N LEU A 505 18.81 -21.86 16.52
CA LEU A 505 19.42 -21.39 15.28
C LEU A 505 20.96 -21.49 15.31
N THR A 506 21.57 -21.36 16.50
CA THR A 506 23.03 -21.51 16.69
C THR A 506 23.55 -22.92 16.44
N ASP A 507 22.70 -23.94 16.59
CA ASP A 507 23.08 -25.34 16.46
C ASP A 507 22.89 -25.85 15.02
N LEU A 508 22.26 -25.03 14.16
CA LEU A 508 21.91 -25.38 12.79
C LEU A 508 23.12 -25.72 11.93
N ASP A 509 24.23 -25.00 12.10
CA ASP A 509 25.47 -25.23 11.34
C ASP A 509 26.05 -26.64 11.58
N ASN A 510 25.80 -27.23 12.74
CA ASN A 510 26.30 -28.55 13.12
C ASN A 510 25.22 -29.64 13.01
N PHE A 511 24.04 -29.32 12.47
CA PHE A 511 22.90 -30.24 12.42
C PHE A 511 22.83 -30.99 11.09
N HIS A 512 23.35 -32.21 11.09
CA HIS A 512 23.32 -33.11 9.93
C HIS A 512 22.98 -34.56 10.35
N PRO A 513 21.74 -34.82 10.81
CA PRO A 513 21.35 -36.15 11.32
C PRO A 513 21.40 -37.28 10.27
N GLU A 514 21.31 -36.95 8.99
CA GLU A 514 21.35 -37.88 7.85
C GLU A 514 21.76 -37.13 6.58
N ASP A 515 22.10 -37.85 5.51
CA ASP A 515 22.35 -37.23 4.20
C ASP A 515 21.03 -36.98 3.46
N GLY A 516 21.04 -36.00 2.53
CA GLY A 516 19.90 -35.75 1.66
C GLY A 516 18.74 -34.98 2.32
N ILE A 517 19.06 -34.16 3.32
CA ILE A 517 18.12 -33.28 4.03
C ILE A 517 17.62 -32.18 3.08
N VAL A 518 16.39 -31.69 3.31
CA VAL A 518 15.86 -30.49 2.66
C VAL A 518 15.93 -29.31 3.64
N LEU A 519 16.57 -28.21 3.24
CA LEU A 519 16.55 -26.96 3.99
C LEU A 519 15.49 -26.02 3.43
N ALA A 520 14.73 -25.36 4.31
CA ALA A 520 13.71 -24.41 3.93
C ALA A 520 13.79 -23.14 4.79
N ASN A 521 14.34 -22.06 4.24
CA ASN A 521 14.31 -20.76 4.90
C ASN A 521 12.93 -20.10 4.75
N THR A 522 12.33 -19.70 5.86
CA THR A 522 11.05 -18.98 5.92
C THR A 522 11.17 -17.67 6.72
N THR A 523 12.40 -17.26 7.04
CA THR A 523 12.70 -15.97 7.66
C THR A 523 12.82 -14.87 6.62
N SER A 524 13.01 -13.62 7.07
CA SER A 524 13.33 -12.49 6.22
C SER A 524 14.84 -12.28 6.00
N MET A 525 15.71 -13.16 6.52
CA MET A 525 17.16 -13.03 6.30
C MET A 525 17.49 -13.22 4.82
N GLY A 526 18.34 -12.34 4.27
CA GLY A 526 18.66 -12.30 2.84
C GLY A 526 17.68 -11.46 2.00
N MET A 527 16.58 -10.98 2.58
CA MET A 527 15.67 -10.06 1.90
C MET A 527 16.30 -8.67 1.77
N GLN A 528 16.10 -8.01 0.62
CA GLN A 528 16.60 -6.65 0.42
C GLN A 528 16.12 -5.69 1.54
N PRO A 529 16.98 -4.78 2.03
CA PRO A 529 18.34 -4.48 1.54
C PRO A 529 19.45 -5.40 2.10
N ASN A 530 19.13 -6.35 2.99
CA ASN A 530 20.11 -7.20 3.69
C ASN A 530 20.55 -8.41 2.85
N VAL A 531 21.01 -8.14 1.62
CA VAL A 531 21.30 -9.17 0.60
C VAL A 531 22.48 -10.09 0.94
N ASP A 532 23.34 -9.67 1.88
CA ASP A 532 24.50 -10.42 2.35
C ASP A 532 24.23 -11.26 3.60
N GLU A 533 23.03 -11.20 4.17
CA GLU A 533 22.65 -12.08 5.27
C GLU A 533 22.32 -13.49 4.76
N THR A 534 22.69 -14.51 5.54
CA THR A 534 22.32 -15.92 5.32
C THR A 534 22.03 -16.57 6.67
N PRO A 535 21.02 -17.46 6.77
CA PRO A 535 20.63 -18.06 8.04
C PRO A 535 21.49 -19.26 8.48
N ILE A 536 22.40 -19.73 7.61
CA ILE A 536 23.27 -20.89 7.85
C ILE A 536 24.62 -20.65 7.14
N SER A 537 25.69 -21.22 7.68
CA SER A 537 27.01 -21.22 7.05
C SER A 537 27.03 -22.06 5.77
N LYS A 538 27.85 -21.62 4.80
CA LYS A 538 28.08 -22.35 3.54
C LYS A 538 28.59 -23.78 3.78
N ASP A 539 29.45 -23.98 4.79
CA ASP A 539 30.07 -25.28 5.07
C ASP A 539 29.03 -26.36 5.46
N ALA A 540 27.92 -25.95 6.07
CA ALA A 540 26.83 -26.85 6.44
C ALA A 540 25.95 -27.24 5.22
N LEU A 541 25.93 -26.43 4.16
CA LEU A 541 25.04 -26.63 3.00
C LEU A 541 25.33 -27.94 2.24
N LYS A 542 26.56 -28.47 2.32
CA LYS A 542 26.95 -29.74 1.70
C LYS A 542 26.13 -30.96 2.16
N HIS A 543 25.44 -30.86 3.30
CA HIS A 543 24.60 -31.93 3.86
C HIS A 543 23.16 -31.89 3.32
N TYR A 544 22.79 -30.87 2.55
CA TYR A 544 21.44 -30.67 2.05
C TYR A 544 21.36 -31.00 0.56
N SER A 545 20.39 -31.84 0.20
CA SER A 545 20.13 -32.17 -1.22
C SER A 545 19.36 -31.07 -1.94
N LEU A 546 18.53 -30.32 -1.20
CA LEU A 546 17.74 -29.22 -1.72
C LEU A 546 17.68 -28.10 -0.70
N VAL A 547 17.84 -26.87 -1.17
CA VAL A 547 17.68 -25.64 -0.39
C VAL A 547 16.60 -24.77 -1.02
N PHE A 548 15.55 -24.54 -0.23
CA PHE A 548 14.45 -23.63 -0.54
C PHE A 548 14.59 -22.34 0.27
N ASP A 549 14.27 -21.22 -0.35
CA ASP A 549 14.22 -19.92 0.32
C ASP A 549 12.91 -19.22 -0.02
N ALA A 550 12.09 -18.89 0.98
CA ALA A 550 10.84 -18.17 0.78
C ALA A 550 11.05 -16.70 0.36
N VAL A 551 12.25 -16.16 0.59
CA VAL A 551 12.63 -14.82 0.10
C VAL A 551 12.70 -14.84 -1.43
N TYR A 552 11.97 -13.91 -2.07
CA TYR A 552 11.95 -13.76 -3.53
C TYR A 552 12.46 -12.39 -4.01
N THR A 553 12.85 -11.52 -3.08
CA THR A 553 13.46 -10.20 -3.33
C THR A 553 14.73 -10.04 -2.50
N PRO A 554 15.92 -10.36 -3.04
CA PRO A 554 16.19 -10.74 -4.44
C PRO A 554 15.78 -12.19 -4.77
N ARG A 555 15.67 -12.50 -6.07
CA ARG A 555 15.33 -13.86 -6.56
C ARG A 555 16.39 -14.90 -6.20
N ILE A 556 17.66 -14.50 -6.26
CA ILE A 556 18.82 -15.31 -5.88
C ILE A 556 19.42 -14.67 -4.62
N THR A 557 19.09 -15.23 -3.46
CA THR A 557 19.64 -14.80 -2.17
C THR A 557 21.07 -15.33 -1.99
N ARG A 558 21.77 -14.82 -0.98
CA ARG A 558 23.06 -15.40 -0.56
C ARG A 558 22.93 -16.88 -0.22
N LEU A 559 21.87 -17.29 0.47
CA LEU A 559 21.59 -18.69 0.81
C LEU A 559 21.51 -19.56 -0.44
N LEU A 560 20.70 -19.18 -1.44
CA LEU A 560 20.54 -19.96 -2.65
C LEU A 560 21.83 -20.01 -3.48
N ARG A 561 22.56 -18.90 -3.57
CA ARG A 561 23.85 -18.84 -4.28
C ARG A 561 24.87 -19.79 -3.63
N GLU A 562 25.05 -19.71 -2.31
CA GLU A 562 25.99 -20.57 -1.58
C GLU A 562 25.57 -22.05 -1.63
N ALA A 563 24.26 -22.33 -1.66
CA ALA A 563 23.75 -23.69 -1.79
C ALA A 563 24.04 -24.31 -3.16
N GLU A 564 23.87 -23.54 -4.23
CA GLU A 564 24.22 -23.97 -5.60
C GLU A 564 25.73 -24.25 -5.72
N GLU A 565 26.58 -23.40 -5.13
CA GLU A 565 28.03 -23.59 -5.07
C GLU A 565 28.43 -24.88 -4.31
N CYS A 566 27.56 -25.37 -3.42
CA CYS A 566 27.72 -26.62 -2.69
C CYS A 566 27.10 -27.83 -3.40
N GLY A 567 26.52 -27.66 -4.59
CA GLY A 567 25.91 -28.73 -5.39
C GLY A 567 24.48 -29.12 -4.96
N ALA A 568 23.84 -28.33 -4.08
CA ALA A 568 22.46 -28.55 -3.72
C ALA A 568 21.51 -28.02 -4.81
N ILE A 569 20.34 -28.67 -4.96
CA ILE A 569 19.27 -28.15 -5.80
C ILE A 569 18.70 -26.90 -5.12
N THR A 570 18.52 -25.83 -5.87
CA THR A 570 17.95 -24.58 -5.33
C THR A 570 16.51 -24.37 -5.78
N VAL A 571 15.65 -23.97 -4.87
CA VAL A 571 14.26 -23.57 -5.17
C VAL A 571 14.06 -22.14 -4.68
N SER A 572 13.91 -21.21 -5.62
CA SER A 572 13.74 -19.78 -5.33
C SER A 572 12.36 -19.48 -4.77
N GLY A 573 12.27 -18.44 -3.93
CA GLY A 573 10.99 -17.96 -3.39
C GLY A 573 10.02 -17.49 -4.46
N SER A 574 10.49 -17.16 -5.67
CA SER A 574 9.61 -16.86 -6.80
C SER A 574 8.70 -18.05 -7.15
N GLU A 575 9.19 -19.28 -6.98
CA GLU A 575 8.42 -20.50 -7.22
C GLU A 575 7.24 -20.62 -6.25
N MET A 576 7.49 -20.37 -4.96
CA MET A 576 6.42 -20.32 -3.95
C MET A 576 5.48 -19.14 -4.21
N PHE A 577 6.03 -17.96 -4.49
CA PHE A 577 5.28 -16.72 -4.67
C PHE A 577 4.26 -16.82 -5.80
N VAL A 578 4.65 -17.34 -6.97
CA VAL A 578 3.70 -17.49 -8.08
C VAL A 578 2.59 -18.48 -7.72
N ARG A 579 2.96 -19.60 -7.08
CA ARG A 579 2.01 -20.65 -6.69
C ARG A 579 0.96 -20.16 -5.70
N GLN A 580 1.38 -19.48 -4.65
CA GLN A 580 0.41 -18.91 -3.70
C GLN A 580 -0.44 -17.79 -4.32
N ALA A 581 0.09 -17.03 -5.29
CA ALA A 581 -0.60 -15.88 -5.87
C ALA A 581 -1.77 -16.27 -6.78
N TYR A 582 -1.62 -17.30 -7.62
CA TYR A 582 -2.73 -17.72 -8.47
C TYR A 582 -3.86 -18.41 -7.69
N GLU A 583 -3.55 -19.06 -6.55
CA GLU A 583 -4.57 -19.62 -5.66
C GLU A 583 -5.34 -18.50 -4.94
N GLN A 584 -4.64 -17.43 -4.54
CA GLN A 584 -5.28 -16.21 -4.03
C GLN A 584 -6.20 -15.56 -5.06
N PHE A 585 -5.79 -15.53 -6.33
CA PHE A 585 -6.63 -15.03 -7.40
C PHE A 585 -7.96 -15.79 -7.50
N GLU A 586 -7.93 -17.12 -7.42
CA GLU A 586 -9.13 -17.95 -7.45
C GLU A 586 -10.07 -17.62 -6.28
N ILE A 587 -9.51 -17.44 -5.08
CA ILE A 587 -10.27 -17.01 -3.89
C ILE A 587 -10.88 -15.62 -4.08
N PHE A 588 -10.10 -14.66 -4.57
CA PHE A 588 -10.52 -13.26 -4.70
C PHE A 588 -11.59 -13.04 -5.77
N THR A 589 -11.54 -13.83 -6.85
CA THR A 589 -12.36 -13.61 -8.04
C THR A 589 -13.48 -14.66 -8.20
N GLY A 590 -13.33 -15.84 -7.61
CA GLY A 590 -14.17 -17.00 -7.88
C GLY A 590 -13.95 -17.62 -9.27
N LEU A 591 -12.94 -17.17 -10.02
CA LEU A 591 -12.57 -17.71 -11.33
C LEU A 591 -11.45 -18.75 -11.18
N PRO A 592 -11.37 -19.77 -12.05
CA PRO A 592 -10.29 -20.75 -12.01
C PRO A 592 -8.90 -20.09 -12.06
N ALA A 593 -7.97 -20.55 -11.23
CA ALA A 593 -6.61 -20.04 -11.17
C ALA A 593 -5.90 -20.12 -12.54
N PRO A 594 -5.51 -18.99 -13.16
CA PRO A 594 -4.87 -18.98 -14.47
C PRO A 594 -3.35 -19.17 -14.31
N LYS A 595 -2.93 -20.39 -13.98
CA LYS A 595 -1.55 -20.72 -13.56
C LYS A 595 -0.50 -20.25 -14.57
N GLU A 596 -0.67 -20.61 -15.84
CA GLU A 596 0.26 -20.27 -16.92
C GLU A 596 0.41 -18.76 -17.09
N LEU A 597 -0.69 -18.01 -16.97
CA LEU A 597 -0.68 -16.56 -17.05
C LEU A 597 0.15 -15.95 -15.93
N TYR A 598 0.01 -16.43 -14.69
CA TYR A 598 0.79 -15.93 -13.56
C TYR A 598 2.30 -16.17 -13.74
N TRP A 599 2.70 -17.32 -14.29
CA TRP A 599 4.10 -17.57 -14.65
C TRP A 599 4.60 -16.63 -15.75
N GLN A 600 3.80 -16.40 -16.79
CA GLN A 600 4.14 -15.45 -17.86
C GLN A 600 4.29 -14.02 -17.34
N ILE A 601 3.38 -13.58 -16.46
CA ILE A 601 3.43 -12.25 -15.85
C ILE A 601 4.71 -12.11 -15.02
N MET A 602 4.99 -13.04 -14.10
CA MET A 602 6.17 -12.96 -13.24
C MET A 602 7.49 -13.04 -14.02
N SER A 603 7.50 -13.68 -15.20
CA SER A 603 8.68 -13.72 -16.06
C SER A 603 8.89 -12.42 -16.83
N LYS A 604 7.82 -11.68 -17.15
CA LYS A 604 7.86 -10.50 -18.02
C LYS A 604 7.99 -9.19 -17.24
N TYR A 605 7.39 -9.12 -16.05
CA TYR A 605 7.30 -7.94 -15.20
C TYR A 605 8.03 -8.20 -13.86
#